data_AF-A0A7C3KAP6-F1
#
_entry.id   AF-A0A7C3KAP6-F1
#
_cell.length_a   1.000
_cell.length_b   1.000
_cell.length_c   1.000
_cell.angle_alpha   90.00
_cell.angle_beta   90.00
_cell.angle_gamma   90.00
#
_symmetry.space_group_name_H-M   'P 1'
#
loop_
_entity.id
_entity.type
_entity.pdbx_description
1 polymer ?
#
loop_
_entity_poly.entity_id
_entity_poly.type
_entity_poly.pdbx_seq_one_letter_code
_entity_poly.pdbx_strand_id
1 'polypeptide(L)'
;MFKFRSSLMAVAVLGAAALSALAQPDIEPGPRPLRPVVPASDANPVLDLDFKGGSVTEYLEAVQAASGQYRVVAMPGLEAFTMPAVKLTNVTLGAAVSAVTQARVPDSSVKSFVGLNYQDGVYTVYGQIERNSREAQSSHVWQLGSLIESGLKAEDILSAVEASVSLLDSPCVVKYHEGTRLLLANCTSEQGNAVNNVLARLEETVQRRGLGASGPQQAELEALEQSRDSLASRVRELEDHVARLVGERDSVAAQLAQMREELAQREQHFTVQLTELQVRLQDAENRANRYENAWLELERMRLRREIEQEKMGLDPAEPAPSGAGKQR
;
A
#
# COMPACT_ATOMS: atom_id res chain seq x y z
N MET A 1 1.20 40.05 12.21
CA MET A 1 1.25 39.88 10.74
C MET A 1 1.67 38.44 10.43
N PHE A 2 0.71 37.53 10.28
CA PHE A 2 0.96 36.12 9.98
C PHE A 2 0.77 35.88 8.48
N LYS A 3 1.84 35.45 7.79
CA LYS A 3 1.81 35.07 6.36
C LYS A 3 1.39 33.60 6.25
N PHE A 4 0.16 33.36 5.79
CA PHE A 4 -0.28 32.04 5.35
C PHE A 4 0.32 31.75 3.96
N ARG A 5 1.01 30.62 3.83
CA ARG A 5 1.50 30.06 2.57
C ARG A 5 0.37 29.22 1.97
N SER A 6 -0.14 29.63 0.82
CA SER A 6 -1.07 28.85 0.00
C SER A 6 -0.30 27.76 -0.76
N SER A 7 -0.60 26.49 -0.49
CA SER A 7 -0.12 25.34 -1.26
C SER A 7 -1.24 24.88 -2.18
N LEU A 8 -1.03 25.00 -3.49
CA LEU A 8 -1.91 24.53 -4.55
C LEU A 8 -1.49 23.10 -4.93
N MET A 9 -2.29 22.11 -4.57
CA MET A 9 -2.18 20.73 -5.06
C MET A 9 -3.09 20.59 -6.28
N ALA A 10 -2.49 20.42 -7.46
CA ALA A 10 -3.20 20.06 -8.68
C ALA A 10 -3.40 18.54 -8.73
N VAL A 11 -4.65 18.11 -8.64
CA VAL A 11 -5.07 16.73 -8.92
C VAL A 11 -5.48 16.68 -10.39
N ALA A 12 -4.68 16.00 -11.21
CA ALA A 12 -5.04 15.70 -12.60
C ALA A 12 -5.69 14.31 -12.69
N VAL A 13 -6.91 14.34 -13.20
CA VAL A 13 -7.86 13.24 -13.40
C VAL A 13 -7.35 12.26 -14.46
N LEU A 14 -7.33 10.97 -14.13
CA LEU A 14 -7.13 9.86 -15.07
C LEU A 14 -8.41 9.67 -15.91
N GLY A 15 -8.28 9.88 -17.22
CA GLY A 15 -9.33 9.61 -18.20
C GLY A 15 -9.46 8.12 -18.51
N ALA A 16 -10.66 7.58 -18.29
CA ALA A 16 -11.11 6.31 -18.81
C ALA A 16 -12.00 6.56 -20.03
N ALA A 17 -11.62 6.03 -21.20
CA ALA A 17 -12.54 5.76 -22.31
C ALA A 17 -11.85 4.93 -23.39
N ALA A 18 -12.28 3.68 -23.57
CA ALA A 18 -12.63 3.09 -24.88
C ALA A 18 -12.81 1.56 -24.72
N LEU A 19 -14.04 1.16 -24.39
CA LEU A 19 -14.60 -0.15 -24.71
C LEU A 19 -15.41 0.02 -26.00
N SER A 20 -15.02 -0.65 -27.09
CA SER A 20 -15.91 -1.14 -28.16
C SER A 20 -15.12 -1.77 -29.30
N ALA A 21 -15.36 -3.07 -29.53
CA ALA A 21 -15.58 -3.73 -30.82
C ALA A 21 -15.11 -5.20 -30.76
N LEU A 22 -15.95 -6.06 -30.20
CA LEU A 22 -15.84 -7.50 -30.43
C LEU A 22 -16.40 -7.80 -31.82
N ALA A 23 -15.51 -8.04 -32.78
CA ALA A 23 -15.85 -8.73 -34.01
C ALA A 23 -16.03 -10.22 -33.70
N GLN A 24 -17.20 -10.79 -34.01
CA GLN A 24 -17.43 -12.24 -33.99
C GLN A 24 -16.66 -12.87 -35.17
N PRO A 25 -15.79 -13.86 -34.94
CA PRO A 25 -15.30 -14.70 -36.02
C PRO A 25 -16.38 -15.72 -36.40
N ASP A 26 -16.50 -15.95 -37.71
CA ASP A 26 -17.28 -17.01 -38.33
C ASP A 26 -17.02 -18.36 -37.67
N ILE A 27 -18.11 -19.07 -37.36
CA ILE A 27 -18.10 -20.42 -36.83
C ILE A 27 -17.77 -21.36 -38.00
N GLU A 28 -16.51 -21.78 -38.09
CA GLU A 28 -16.12 -22.91 -38.94
C GLU A 28 -16.72 -24.24 -38.41
N PRO A 29 -17.12 -25.16 -39.31
CA PRO A 29 -17.70 -26.44 -38.94
C PRO A 29 -16.65 -27.37 -38.29
N GLY A 30 -16.80 -27.54 -36.97
CA GLY A 30 -16.46 -28.70 -36.14
C GLY A 30 -15.23 -29.57 -36.50
N PRO A 31 -14.20 -29.65 -35.63
CA PRO A 31 -13.10 -30.59 -35.83
C PRO A 31 -13.61 -32.03 -35.77
N ARG A 32 -13.28 -32.80 -36.81
CA ARG A 32 -13.49 -34.25 -36.87
C ARG A 32 -12.83 -34.90 -35.64
N PRO A 33 -13.41 -35.97 -35.07
CA PRO A 33 -12.80 -36.68 -33.97
C PRO A 33 -11.37 -37.07 -34.34
N LEU A 34 -10.42 -36.58 -33.55
CA LEU A 34 -9.01 -36.91 -33.69
C LEU A 34 -8.89 -38.43 -33.62
N ARG A 35 -8.41 -39.04 -34.69
CA ARG A 35 -7.89 -40.41 -34.63
C ARG A 35 -6.84 -40.43 -33.51
N PRO A 36 -6.80 -41.47 -32.66
CA PRO A 36 -5.67 -41.67 -31.76
C PRO A 36 -4.39 -41.62 -32.59
N VAL A 37 -3.55 -40.63 -32.33
CA VAL A 37 -2.18 -40.64 -32.82
C VAL A 37 -1.53 -41.81 -32.10
N VAL A 38 -1.43 -42.94 -32.79
CA VAL A 38 -0.55 -44.02 -32.37
C VAL A 38 0.85 -43.40 -32.32
N PRO A 39 1.53 -43.33 -31.17
CA PRO A 39 2.90 -42.84 -31.12
C PRO A 39 3.71 -43.66 -32.11
N ALA A 40 4.35 -42.97 -33.05
CA ALA A 40 5.21 -43.61 -34.04
C ALA A 40 6.26 -44.41 -33.28
N SER A 41 6.15 -45.73 -33.37
CA SER A 41 7.10 -46.71 -32.85
C SER A 41 8.51 -46.37 -33.36
N ASP A 42 9.35 -45.84 -32.48
CA ASP A 42 10.78 -46.14 -32.26
C ASP A 42 11.62 -46.64 -33.45
N ALA A 43 11.54 -45.97 -34.61
CA ALA A 43 12.59 -46.09 -35.60
C ALA A 43 13.78 -45.25 -35.13
N ASN A 44 14.60 -45.81 -34.23
CA ASN A 44 15.91 -45.25 -33.88
C ASN A 44 16.70 -45.11 -35.19
N PRO A 45 16.90 -43.89 -35.73
CA PRO A 45 17.60 -43.74 -37.00
C PRO A 45 19.01 -44.28 -36.84
N VAL A 46 19.40 -45.17 -37.75
CA VAL A 46 20.78 -45.63 -37.89
C VAL A 46 21.57 -44.57 -38.65
N LEU A 47 22.76 -44.26 -38.14
CA LEU A 47 23.65 -43.25 -38.70
C LEU A 47 25.03 -43.83 -38.99
N ASP A 48 25.65 -43.28 -40.04
CA ASP A 48 27.05 -43.48 -40.38
C ASP A 48 27.78 -42.16 -40.12
N LEU A 49 28.90 -42.22 -39.39
CA LEU A 49 29.69 -41.04 -39.02
C LEU A 49 31.18 -41.36 -39.10
N ASP A 50 31.95 -40.55 -39.82
CA ASP A 50 33.41 -40.61 -39.86
C ASP A 50 34.00 -39.33 -39.25
N PHE A 51 34.27 -39.37 -37.95
CA PHE A 51 34.80 -38.25 -37.19
C PHE A 51 36.33 -38.34 -37.10
N LYS A 52 37.04 -37.29 -37.52
CA LYS A 52 38.52 -37.27 -37.60
C LYS A 52 39.23 -37.04 -36.27
N GLY A 53 38.48 -36.92 -35.18
CA GLY A 53 38.99 -36.46 -33.89
C GLY A 53 38.84 -34.95 -33.76
N GLY A 54 38.77 -34.46 -32.53
CA GLY A 54 38.45 -33.06 -32.25
C GLY A 54 37.93 -32.88 -30.83
N SER A 55 37.19 -31.80 -30.58
CA SER A 55 36.50 -31.59 -29.31
C SER A 55 35.23 -32.44 -29.21
N VAL A 56 34.74 -32.66 -27.98
CA VAL A 56 33.41 -33.29 -27.77
C VAL A 56 32.30 -32.47 -28.44
N THR A 57 32.38 -31.13 -28.42
CA THR A 57 31.40 -30.27 -29.05
C THR A 57 31.33 -30.51 -30.56
N GLU A 58 32.47 -30.54 -31.25
CA GLU A 58 32.56 -30.85 -32.69
C GLU A 58 32.02 -32.25 -33.01
N TYR A 59 32.29 -33.22 -32.13
CA TYR A 59 31.74 -34.57 -32.27
C TYR A 59 30.22 -34.59 -32.19
N LEU A 60 29.64 -33.91 -31.19
CA LEU A 60 28.19 -33.85 -30.99
C LEU A 60 27.48 -33.10 -32.12
N GLU A 61 28.09 -32.03 -32.64
CA GLU A 61 27.61 -31.33 -33.84
C GLU A 61 27.62 -32.26 -35.07
N ALA A 62 28.66 -33.09 -35.23
CA ALA A 62 28.73 -34.06 -36.32
C ALA A 62 27.67 -35.18 -36.18
N VAL A 63 27.42 -35.67 -34.97
CA VAL A 63 26.34 -36.63 -34.67
C VAL A 63 24.96 -36.01 -34.97
N GLN A 64 24.77 -34.75 -34.59
CA GLN A 64 23.53 -34.02 -34.84
C GLN A 64 23.29 -33.79 -36.34
N ALA A 65 24.33 -33.42 -37.09
CA ALA A 65 24.26 -33.27 -38.54
C ALA A 65 23.93 -34.60 -39.25
N ALA A 66 24.52 -35.71 -38.79
CA ALA A 66 24.30 -37.04 -39.38
C ALA A 66 22.90 -37.62 -39.06
N SER A 67 22.37 -37.36 -37.87
CA SER A 67 21.08 -37.92 -37.44
C SER A 67 19.87 -37.15 -37.98
N GLY A 68 20.03 -35.88 -38.35
CA GLY A 68 18.94 -35.01 -38.83
C GLY A 68 17.84 -34.73 -37.80
N GLN A 69 17.97 -35.26 -36.57
CA GLN A 69 17.00 -35.12 -35.48
C GLN A 69 17.65 -34.42 -34.29
N TYR A 70 17.12 -33.25 -33.96
CA TYR A 70 17.62 -32.38 -32.89
C TYR A 70 17.21 -32.90 -31.52
N ARG A 71 18.06 -33.69 -30.85
CA ARG A 71 17.88 -34.04 -29.42
C ARG A 71 19.19 -34.27 -28.68
N VAL A 72 20.24 -33.50 -28.97
CA VAL A 72 21.48 -33.54 -28.18
C VAL A 72 21.85 -32.14 -27.73
N VAL A 73 22.15 -31.98 -26.44
CA VAL A 73 22.54 -30.72 -25.80
C VAL A 73 23.89 -30.92 -25.12
N ALA A 74 24.87 -30.10 -25.51
CA ALA A 74 26.20 -30.08 -24.91
C ALA A 74 26.26 -29.05 -23.78
N MET A 75 26.64 -29.46 -22.57
CA MET A 75 26.88 -28.53 -21.47
C MET A 75 28.14 -27.68 -21.71
N PRO A 76 28.17 -26.42 -21.21
CA PRO A 76 29.38 -25.59 -21.27
C PRO A 76 30.59 -26.25 -20.60
N GLY A 77 31.79 -26.08 -21.16
CA GLY A 77 33.03 -26.63 -20.61
C GLY A 77 33.47 -27.96 -21.26
N LEU A 78 32.64 -28.52 -22.15
CA LEU A 78 32.98 -29.72 -22.92
C LEU A 78 34.07 -29.49 -23.98
N GLU A 79 34.38 -28.23 -24.30
CA GLU A 79 35.43 -27.86 -25.27
C GLU A 79 36.83 -28.30 -24.82
N ALA A 80 37.02 -28.50 -23.51
CA ALA A 80 38.27 -29.00 -22.92
C ALA A 80 38.47 -30.52 -23.10
N PHE A 81 37.43 -31.25 -23.50
CA PHE A 81 37.47 -32.69 -23.71
C PHE A 81 37.72 -32.99 -25.18
N THR A 82 38.68 -33.87 -25.45
CA THR A 82 38.99 -34.32 -26.79
C THR A 82 38.44 -35.72 -27.04
N MET A 83 37.94 -35.93 -28.24
CA MET A 83 37.48 -37.21 -28.77
C MET A 83 38.51 -37.73 -29.79
N PRO A 84 38.89 -39.01 -29.73
CA PRO A 84 39.72 -39.62 -30.75
C PRO A 84 38.95 -39.71 -32.08
N ALA A 85 39.66 -40.03 -33.17
CA ALA A 85 39.00 -40.36 -34.43
C ALA A 85 38.12 -41.61 -34.24
N VAL A 86 36.87 -41.53 -34.70
CA VAL A 86 35.89 -42.62 -34.58
C VAL A 86 35.14 -42.76 -35.89
N LYS A 87 35.04 -44.00 -36.38
CA LYS A 87 34.19 -44.35 -37.52
C LYS A 87 33.05 -45.23 -37.04
N LEU A 88 31.84 -44.68 -37.05
CA LEU A 88 30.59 -45.36 -36.73
C LEU A 88 29.89 -45.75 -38.03
N THR A 89 29.40 -46.98 -38.10
CA THR A 89 28.64 -47.50 -39.24
C THR A 89 27.43 -48.26 -38.76
N ASN A 90 26.25 -47.89 -39.25
CA ASN A 90 24.96 -48.48 -38.89
C ASN A 90 24.69 -48.47 -37.38
N VAL A 91 24.94 -47.33 -36.72
CA VAL A 91 24.84 -47.17 -35.27
C VAL A 91 23.60 -46.34 -34.91
N THR A 92 22.92 -46.67 -33.82
CA THR A 92 21.79 -45.87 -33.32
C THR A 92 22.26 -44.54 -32.72
N LEU A 93 21.42 -43.50 -32.71
CA LEU A 93 21.74 -42.20 -32.10
C LEU A 93 22.24 -42.35 -30.66
N GLY A 94 21.57 -43.15 -29.83
CA GLY A 94 21.97 -43.37 -28.44
C GLY A 94 23.36 -44.00 -28.31
N ALA A 95 23.72 -44.94 -29.19
CA ALA A 95 25.04 -45.56 -29.20
C ALA A 95 26.13 -44.61 -29.73
N ALA A 96 25.80 -43.77 -30.73
CA ALA A 96 26.70 -42.72 -31.21
C ALA A 96 26.99 -41.70 -30.11
N VAL A 97 25.96 -41.17 -29.45
CA VAL A 97 26.11 -40.25 -28.32
C VAL A 97 26.87 -40.91 -27.17
N SER A 98 26.66 -42.21 -26.90
CA SER A 98 27.39 -42.97 -25.86
C SER A 98 28.91 -42.98 -26.03
N ALA A 99 29.41 -42.79 -27.26
CA ALA A 99 30.84 -42.75 -27.54
C ALA A 99 31.56 -41.58 -26.85
N VAL A 100 30.86 -40.48 -26.51
CA VAL A 100 31.47 -39.32 -25.83
C VAL A 100 32.00 -39.64 -24.44
N THR A 101 31.55 -40.74 -23.82
CA THR A 101 32.09 -41.22 -22.53
C THR A 101 33.56 -41.65 -22.62
N GLN A 102 34.07 -41.86 -23.84
CA GLN A 102 35.48 -42.13 -24.13
C GLN A 102 36.33 -40.86 -24.21
N ALA A 103 35.71 -39.68 -24.25
CA ALA A 103 36.44 -38.43 -24.29
C ALA A 103 37.29 -38.25 -23.04
N ARG A 104 38.45 -37.61 -23.20
CA ARG A 104 39.39 -37.34 -22.12
C ARG A 104 39.86 -35.89 -22.23
N VAL A 105 40.23 -35.31 -21.09
CA VAL A 105 41.03 -34.08 -21.11
C VAL A 105 42.48 -34.50 -21.41
N PRO A 106 43.21 -33.81 -22.33
CA PRO A 106 44.59 -34.15 -22.65
C PRO A 106 45.56 -34.14 -21.46
N ASP A 107 45.23 -33.36 -20.42
CA ASP A 107 45.99 -33.28 -19.18
C ASP A 107 45.69 -34.49 -18.26
N SER A 108 46.65 -35.42 -18.19
CA SER A 108 46.54 -36.63 -17.38
C SER A 108 46.58 -36.39 -15.86
N SER A 109 46.90 -35.16 -15.42
CA SER A 109 46.97 -34.83 -13.99
C SER A 109 45.61 -34.56 -13.35
N VAL A 110 44.55 -34.51 -14.16
CA VAL A 110 43.20 -34.13 -13.74
C VAL A 110 42.25 -35.31 -13.91
N LYS A 111 41.49 -35.63 -12.85
CA LYS A 111 40.41 -36.61 -12.98
C LYS A 111 39.29 -35.96 -13.79
N SER A 112 38.90 -36.61 -14.87
CA SER A 112 37.84 -36.10 -15.73
C SER A 112 36.86 -37.22 -16.08
N PHE A 113 35.59 -36.85 -16.19
CA PHE A 113 34.51 -37.75 -16.55
C PHE A 113 33.56 -37.02 -17.50
N VAL A 114 33.10 -37.72 -18.52
CA VAL A 114 32.00 -37.28 -19.39
C VAL A 114 30.82 -38.20 -19.15
N GLY A 115 29.71 -37.61 -18.73
CA GLY A 115 28.47 -38.28 -18.45
C GLY A 115 27.41 -37.97 -19.49
N LEU A 116 26.38 -38.82 -19.47
CA LEU A 116 25.22 -38.74 -20.34
C LEU A 116 23.97 -38.86 -19.50
N ASN A 117 23.03 -37.97 -19.74
CA ASN A 117 21.68 -38.07 -19.22
C ASN A 117 20.69 -38.10 -20.40
N TYR A 118 19.61 -38.87 -20.27
CA TYR A 118 18.55 -38.93 -21.26
C TYR A 118 17.22 -38.68 -20.56
N GLN A 119 16.57 -37.57 -20.93
CA GLN A 119 15.30 -37.17 -20.33
C GLN A 119 14.40 -36.55 -21.39
N ASP A 120 13.14 -36.96 -21.44
CA ASP A 120 12.11 -36.45 -22.36
C ASP A 120 12.54 -36.45 -23.84
N GLY A 121 13.30 -37.47 -24.24
CA GLY A 121 13.81 -37.60 -25.60
C GLY A 121 15.14 -36.88 -25.85
N VAL A 122 15.61 -36.03 -24.95
CA VAL A 122 16.82 -35.21 -25.12
C VAL A 122 18.02 -35.86 -24.42
N TYR A 123 19.11 -36.05 -25.17
CA TYR A 123 20.41 -36.40 -24.62
C TYR A 123 21.13 -35.14 -24.14
N THR A 124 21.45 -35.09 -22.86
CA THR A 124 22.31 -34.05 -22.29
C THR A 124 23.68 -34.64 -22.00
N VAL A 125 24.71 -34.08 -22.61
CA VAL A 125 26.11 -34.46 -22.37
C VAL A 125 26.72 -33.46 -21.40
N TYR A 126 27.35 -33.96 -20.33
CA TYR A 126 28.00 -33.11 -19.34
C TYR A 126 29.41 -33.62 -19.03
N GLY A 127 30.32 -32.68 -18.75
CA GLY A 127 31.69 -32.98 -18.38
C GLY A 127 31.98 -32.49 -16.97
N GLN A 128 32.73 -33.25 -16.21
CA GLN A 128 33.28 -32.83 -14.93
C GLN A 128 34.79 -32.97 -14.97
N ILE A 129 35.48 -31.90 -14.60
CA ILE A 129 36.93 -31.83 -14.49
C ILE A 129 37.25 -31.59 -13.01
N GLU A 130 37.61 -32.65 -12.29
CA GLU A 130 38.07 -32.57 -10.91
C GLU A 130 39.54 -32.12 -10.90
N ARG A 131 39.77 -30.82 -10.96
CA ARG A 131 41.05 -30.27 -10.51
C ARG A 131 41.06 -30.37 -8.99
N ASN A 132 42.22 -30.65 -8.38
CA ASN A 132 42.41 -30.61 -6.91
C ASN A 132 42.15 -29.21 -6.29
N SER A 133 41.41 -28.31 -6.96
CA SER A 133 40.97 -27.03 -6.45
C SER A 133 39.77 -27.21 -5.51
N ARG A 134 39.73 -26.37 -4.48
CA ARG A 134 38.82 -26.45 -3.33
C ARG A 134 37.31 -26.40 -3.64
N GLU A 135 36.89 -26.14 -4.87
CA GLU A 135 35.47 -26.10 -5.26
C GLU A 135 35.27 -26.76 -6.62
N ALA A 136 34.78 -28.01 -6.61
CA ALA A 136 34.39 -28.69 -7.83
C ALA A 136 33.14 -28.00 -8.42
N GLN A 137 33.25 -27.51 -9.65
CA GLN A 137 32.09 -27.06 -10.41
C GLN A 137 31.36 -28.29 -10.96
N SER A 138 30.03 -28.26 -10.86
CA SER A 138 29.15 -29.27 -11.42
C SER A 138 28.21 -28.66 -12.45
N SER A 139 27.96 -29.44 -13.50
CA SER A 139 26.95 -29.12 -14.50
C SER A 139 25.57 -29.50 -13.98
N HIS A 140 24.66 -28.54 -13.94
CA HIS A 140 23.27 -28.69 -13.51
C HIS A 140 22.31 -28.37 -14.66
N VAL A 141 21.18 -29.07 -14.68
CA VAL A 141 20.13 -28.90 -15.69
C VAL A 141 18.78 -28.81 -14.99
N TRP A 142 18.01 -27.77 -15.32
CA TRP A 142 16.64 -27.58 -14.84
C TRP A 142 15.68 -27.44 -16.01
N GLN A 143 14.48 -27.99 -15.86
CA GLN A 143 13.41 -27.87 -16.84
C GLN A 143 12.54 -26.66 -16.50
N LEU A 144 12.45 -25.70 -17.41
CA LEU A 144 11.65 -24.47 -17.22
C LEU A 144 10.28 -24.55 -17.91
N GLY A 145 9.93 -25.71 -18.49
CA GLY A 145 8.71 -25.89 -19.29
C GLY A 145 7.44 -25.47 -18.54
N SER A 146 7.28 -25.92 -17.29
CA SER A 146 6.12 -25.61 -16.44
C SER A 146 5.99 -24.11 -16.14
N LEU A 147 7.11 -23.46 -15.80
CA LEU A 147 7.16 -22.03 -15.51
C LEU A 147 6.82 -21.19 -16.75
N ILE A 148 7.36 -21.56 -17.91
CA ILE A 148 7.11 -20.85 -19.17
C ILE A 148 5.65 -21.04 -19.63
N GLU A 149 5.13 -22.26 -19.52
CA GLU A 149 3.73 -22.57 -19.86
C GLU A 149 2.74 -21.83 -18.95
N SER A 150 3.14 -21.51 -17.72
CA SER A 150 2.34 -20.68 -16.81
C SER A 150 2.36 -19.17 -17.13
N GLY A 151 3.09 -18.76 -18.17
CA GLY A 151 3.15 -17.39 -18.64
C GLY A 151 4.33 -16.57 -18.14
N LEU A 152 5.31 -17.18 -17.45
CA LEU A 152 6.57 -16.50 -17.15
C LEU A 152 7.46 -16.46 -18.40
N LYS A 153 8.13 -15.34 -18.63
CA LYS A 153 9.08 -15.20 -19.72
C LYS A 153 10.43 -15.80 -19.32
N ALA A 154 11.10 -16.45 -20.26
CA ALA A 154 12.40 -17.07 -20.01
C ALA A 154 13.45 -16.03 -19.57
N GLU A 155 13.38 -14.81 -20.10
CA GLU A 155 14.27 -13.70 -19.76
C GLU A 155 14.12 -13.27 -18.30
N ASP A 156 12.89 -13.27 -17.77
CA ASP A 156 12.62 -12.92 -16.37
C ASP A 156 13.16 -14.00 -15.43
N ILE A 157 13.00 -15.28 -15.79
CA ILE A 157 13.54 -16.41 -15.03
C ILE A 157 15.08 -16.34 -15.03
N LEU A 158 15.70 -16.14 -16.19
CA LEU A 158 17.16 -16.04 -16.32
C LEU A 158 17.70 -14.87 -15.50
N SER A 159 17.06 -13.70 -15.59
CA SER A 159 17.45 -12.51 -14.82
C SER A 159 17.39 -12.75 -13.31
N ALA A 160 16.36 -13.44 -12.82
CA ALA A 160 16.24 -13.78 -11.40
C ALA A 160 17.32 -14.77 -10.94
N VAL A 161 17.65 -15.75 -11.78
CA VAL A 161 18.72 -16.73 -11.50
C VAL A 161 20.09 -16.07 -11.50
N GLU A 162 20.42 -15.29 -12.54
CA GLU A 162 21.69 -14.56 -12.63
C GLU A 162 21.88 -13.62 -11.45
N ALA A 163 20.83 -12.88 -11.05
CA ALA A 163 20.87 -12.02 -9.87
C ALA A 163 21.18 -12.82 -8.60
N SER A 164 20.53 -13.98 -8.38
CA SER A 164 20.79 -14.80 -7.19
C SER A 164 22.19 -15.41 -7.16
N VAL A 165 22.72 -15.81 -8.32
CA VAL A 165 24.05 -16.41 -8.45
C VAL A 165 25.14 -15.34 -8.29
N SER A 166 24.92 -14.13 -8.79
CA SER A 166 25.89 -13.02 -8.72
C SER A 166 26.21 -12.56 -7.30
N LEU A 167 25.40 -12.96 -6.32
CA LEU A 167 25.64 -12.70 -4.89
C LEU A 167 26.69 -13.64 -4.28
N LEU A 168 27.16 -14.66 -5.01
CA LEU A 168 28.14 -15.63 -4.55
C LEU A 168 29.48 -15.41 -5.28
N ASP A 169 30.61 -15.51 -4.57
CA ASP A 169 31.94 -15.09 -5.04
C ASP A 169 32.60 -16.00 -6.12
N SER A 170 31.91 -17.03 -6.58
CA SER A 170 32.45 -18.00 -7.56
C SER A 170 31.87 -17.78 -8.97
N PRO A 171 32.63 -18.04 -10.05
CA PRO A 171 32.10 -17.91 -11.41
C PRO A 171 31.08 -19.03 -11.69
N CYS A 172 29.91 -18.66 -12.19
CA CYS A 172 28.86 -19.59 -12.61
C CYS A 172 28.33 -19.15 -13.98
N VAL A 173 28.40 -20.04 -14.95
CA VAL A 173 27.95 -19.77 -16.32
C VAL A 173 26.56 -20.36 -16.47
N VAL A 174 25.56 -19.49 -16.63
CA VAL A 174 24.16 -19.87 -16.85
C VAL A 174 23.83 -19.64 -18.32
N LYS A 175 23.19 -20.62 -18.96
CA LYS A 175 22.68 -20.51 -20.34
C LYS A 175 21.28 -21.09 -20.41
N TYR A 176 20.39 -20.42 -21.13
CA TYR A 176 19.05 -20.91 -21.44
C TYR A 176 19.00 -21.46 -22.87
N HIS A 177 18.44 -22.66 -23.06
CA HIS A 177 18.24 -23.25 -24.36
C HIS A 177 16.76 -23.21 -24.75
N GLU A 178 16.41 -22.29 -25.66
CA GLU A 178 15.03 -21.98 -26.05
C GLU A 178 14.27 -23.20 -26.60
N GLY A 179 14.93 -24.00 -27.46
CA GLY A 179 14.28 -25.14 -28.13
C GLY A 179 13.86 -26.28 -27.19
N THR A 180 14.57 -26.45 -26.07
CA THR A 180 14.28 -27.51 -25.08
C THR A 180 13.71 -26.96 -23.78
N ARG A 181 13.63 -25.64 -23.63
CA ARG A 181 13.24 -24.95 -22.40
C ARG A 181 14.05 -25.41 -21.17
N LEU A 182 15.33 -25.68 -21.37
CA LEU A 182 16.25 -26.09 -20.31
C LEU A 182 17.12 -24.91 -19.88
N LEU A 183 17.30 -24.79 -18.57
CA LEU A 183 18.33 -23.95 -17.97
C LEU A 183 19.54 -24.82 -17.67
N LEU A 184 20.68 -24.46 -18.25
CA LEU A 184 21.95 -25.16 -18.09
C LEU A 184 22.87 -24.25 -17.28
N ALA A 185 23.45 -24.75 -16.20
CA ALA A 185 24.45 -23.98 -15.48
C ALA A 185 25.65 -24.82 -15.06
N ASN A 186 26.85 -24.23 -15.15
CA ASN A 186 28.08 -24.83 -14.61
C ASN A 186 28.55 -23.98 -13.43
N CYS A 187 28.30 -24.46 -12.23
CA CYS A 187 28.37 -23.68 -10.99
C CYS A 187 28.84 -24.55 -9.82
N THR A 188 29.16 -23.93 -8.68
CA THR A 188 29.42 -24.70 -7.45
C THR A 188 28.11 -25.26 -6.88
N SER A 189 28.21 -26.25 -5.98
CA SER A 189 27.03 -26.84 -5.30
C SER A 189 26.18 -25.78 -4.56
N GLU A 190 26.84 -24.80 -3.92
CA GLU A 190 26.15 -23.70 -3.24
C GLU A 190 25.34 -22.83 -4.22
N GLN A 191 25.93 -22.49 -5.37
CA GLN A 191 25.25 -21.74 -6.42
C GLN A 191 24.10 -22.54 -7.03
N GLY A 192 24.29 -23.84 -7.28
CA GLY A 192 23.22 -24.73 -7.75
C GLY A 192 22.02 -24.75 -6.79
N ASN A 193 22.27 -24.72 -5.48
CA ASN A 193 21.21 -24.61 -4.46
C ASN A 193 20.50 -23.24 -4.49
N ALA A 194 21.23 -22.16 -4.75
CA ALA A 194 20.63 -20.84 -4.93
C ALA A 194 19.68 -20.82 -6.14
N VAL A 195 20.08 -21.42 -7.27
CA VAL A 195 19.23 -21.58 -8.47
C VAL A 195 17.97 -22.38 -8.12
N ASN A 196 18.11 -23.53 -7.44
CA ASN A 196 16.96 -24.35 -6.99
C ASN A 196 15.95 -23.54 -6.17
N ASN A 197 16.43 -22.72 -5.23
CA ASN A 197 15.56 -21.91 -4.37
C ASN A 197 14.80 -20.84 -5.15
N VAL A 198 15.43 -20.22 -6.16
CA VAL A 198 14.76 -19.25 -7.04
C VAL A 198 13.67 -19.94 -7.85
N LEU A 199 13.98 -21.06 -8.49
CA LEU A 199 13.02 -21.80 -9.32
C LEU A 199 11.83 -22.30 -8.49
N ALA A 200 12.07 -22.86 -7.30
CA ALA A 200 11.00 -23.31 -6.40
C ALA A 200 10.06 -22.16 -5.97
N ARG A 201 10.61 -20.95 -5.73
CA ARG A 201 9.79 -19.77 -5.39
C ARG A 201 8.97 -19.27 -6.57
N LEU A 202 9.52 -19.34 -7.78
CA LEU A 202 8.79 -19.00 -9.00
C LEU A 202 7.63 -19.98 -9.22
N GLU A 203 7.87 -21.28 -9.02
CA GLU A 203 6.84 -22.32 -9.11
C GLU A 203 5.72 -22.10 -8.08
N GLU A 204 6.07 -21.79 -6.84
CA GLU A 204 5.08 -21.48 -5.80
C GLU A 204 4.24 -20.24 -6.18
N THR A 205 4.88 -19.20 -6.71
CA THR A 205 4.19 -17.97 -7.15
C THR A 205 3.21 -18.27 -8.28
N VAL A 206 3.64 -19.09 -9.24
CA VAL A 206 2.82 -19.57 -10.36
C VAL A 206 1.65 -20.40 -9.85
N GLN A 207 1.89 -21.33 -8.92
CA GLN A 207 0.86 -22.20 -8.38
C GLN A 207 -0.19 -21.40 -7.58
N ARG A 208 0.25 -20.39 -6.82
CA ARG A 208 -0.65 -19.44 -6.14
C ARG A 208 -1.48 -18.61 -7.13
N ARG A 209 -0.92 -18.21 -8.27
CA ARG A 209 -1.67 -17.53 -9.34
C ARG A 209 -2.67 -18.46 -10.04
N GLY A 210 -2.25 -19.69 -10.34
CA GLY A 210 -3.10 -20.70 -11.00
C GLY A 210 -4.24 -21.21 -10.14
N LEU A 211 -4.04 -21.33 -8.82
CA LEU A 211 -5.08 -21.69 -7.85
C LEU A 211 -5.90 -20.48 -7.37
N GLY A 212 -5.41 -19.26 -7.60
CA GLY A 212 -6.01 -18.01 -7.12
C GLY A 212 -7.12 -17.42 -8.00
N ALA A 213 -7.36 -17.97 -9.19
CA ALA A 213 -8.29 -17.39 -10.15
C ALA A 213 -9.80 -17.65 -9.88
N SER A 214 -10.17 -18.49 -8.89
CA SER A 214 -11.58 -18.93 -8.76
C SER A 214 -12.15 -19.08 -7.34
N GLY A 215 -11.43 -18.76 -6.26
CA GLY A 215 -11.90 -19.09 -4.90
C GLY A 215 -11.60 -18.04 -3.82
N PRO A 216 -10.32 -17.78 -3.50
CA PRO A 216 -9.98 -16.87 -2.41
C PRO A 216 -10.22 -15.39 -2.76
N GLN A 217 -10.08 -15.00 -4.03
CA GLN A 217 -10.32 -13.62 -4.46
C GLN A 217 -11.79 -13.22 -4.42
N GLN A 218 -12.73 -14.14 -4.67
CA GLN A 218 -14.16 -13.87 -4.53
C GLN A 218 -14.58 -13.69 -3.07
N ALA A 219 -14.09 -14.54 -2.17
CA ALA A 219 -14.33 -14.38 -0.73
C ALA A 219 -13.72 -13.08 -0.19
N GLU A 220 -12.55 -12.67 -0.68
CA GLU A 220 -11.91 -11.41 -0.32
C GLU A 220 -12.69 -10.20 -0.88
N LEU A 221 -13.19 -10.28 -2.12
CA LEU A 221 -14.07 -9.27 -2.70
C LEU A 221 -15.38 -9.14 -1.92
N GLU A 222 -16.03 -10.24 -1.57
CA GLU A 222 -17.26 -10.24 -0.75
C GLU A 222 -16.99 -9.68 0.66
N ALA A 223 -15.86 -10.02 1.27
CA ALA A 223 -15.47 -9.47 2.57
C ALA A 223 -15.19 -7.97 2.50
N LEU A 224 -14.58 -7.50 1.40
CA LEU A 224 -14.35 -6.07 1.15
C LEU A 224 -15.67 -5.33 0.89
N GLU A 225 -16.62 -5.93 0.18
CA GLU A 225 -17.96 -5.37 -0.02
C GLU A 225 -18.73 -5.27 1.30
N GLN A 226 -18.71 -6.31 2.13
CA GLN A 226 -19.31 -6.28 3.47
C GLN A 226 -18.66 -5.21 4.36
N SER A 227 -17.33 -5.08 4.29
CA SER A 227 -16.60 -4.04 5.01
C SER A 227 -16.96 -2.64 4.53
N ARG A 228 -17.07 -2.44 3.21
CA ARG A 228 -17.50 -1.17 2.60
C ARG A 228 -18.91 -0.80 3.05
N ASP A 229 -19.84 -1.75 3.05
CA ASP A 229 -21.22 -1.50 3.41
C ASP A 229 -21.37 -1.19 4.91
N SER A 230 -20.59 -1.87 5.76
CA SER A 230 -20.47 -1.57 7.19
C SER A 230 -19.87 -0.18 7.46
N LEU A 231 -18.85 0.22 6.69
CA LEU A 231 -18.31 1.58 6.78
C LEU A 231 -19.33 2.62 6.32
N ALA A 232 -20.06 2.35 5.25
CA ALA A 232 -21.12 3.23 4.77
C ALA A 232 -22.24 3.42 5.80
N SER A 233 -22.64 2.36 6.52
CA SER A 233 -23.62 2.49 7.60
C SER A 233 -23.08 3.31 8.78
N ARG A 234 -21.81 3.14 9.15
CA ARG A 234 -21.18 3.94 10.23
C ARG A 234 -21.04 5.41 9.86
N VAL A 235 -20.76 5.72 8.59
CA VAL A 235 -20.71 7.10 8.11
C VAL A 235 -22.09 7.77 8.25
N ARG A 236 -23.17 7.09 7.83
CA ARG A 236 -24.54 7.62 8.01
C ARG A 236 -24.90 7.83 9.47
N GLU A 237 -24.53 6.89 10.34
CA GLU A 237 -24.76 7.01 11.79
C GLU A 237 -24.02 8.23 12.39
N LEU A 238 -22.78 8.47 11.95
CA LEU A 238 -22.01 9.64 12.38
C LEU A 238 -22.59 10.94 11.82
N GLU A 239 -23.07 10.96 10.58
CA GLU A 239 -23.75 12.11 9.98
C GLU A 239 -25.02 12.48 10.77
N ASP A 240 -25.82 11.47 11.13
CA ASP A 240 -27.01 11.66 11.98
C ASP A 240 -26.64 12.18 13.38
N HIS A 241 -25.56 11.66 13.96
CA HIS A 241 -25.09 12.11 15.27
C HIS A 241 -24.61 13.57 15.24
N VAL A 242 -23.89 13.96 14.18
CA VAL A 242 -23.47 15.36 13.98
C VAL A 242 -24.68 16.27 13.79
N ALA A 243 -25.68 15.85 13.02
CA ALA A 243 -26.90 16.63 12.84
C ALA A 243 -27.64 16.88 14.16
N ARG A 244 -27.70 15.88 15.05
CA ARG A 244 -28.27 16.02 16.40
C ARG A 244 -27.48 17.00 17.26
N LEU A 245 -26.15 16.86 17.30
CA LEU A 245 -25.29 17.76 18.08
C LEU A 245 -25.37 19.22 17.60
N VAL A 246 -25.49 19.43 16.29
CA VAL A 246 -25.71 20.77 15.73
C VAL A 246 -27.04 21.34 16.19
N GLY A 247 -28.12 20.54 16.15
CA GLY A 247 -29.43 20.96 16.67
C GLY A 247 -29.41 21.30 18.16
N GLU A 248 -28.74 20.48 18.98
CA GLU A 248 -28.55 20.74 20.41
C GLU A 248 -27.76 22.04 20.64
N ARG A 249 -26.63 22.24 19.95
CA ARG A 249 -25.85 23.48 20.01
C ARG A 249 -26.71 24.70 19.69
N ASP A 250 -27.52 24.63 18.64
CA ASP A 250 -28.36 25.74 18.21
C ASP A 250 -29.47 26.04 19.23
N SER A 251 -30.04 25.01 19.86
CA SER A 251 -30.99 25.17 20.96
C SER A 251 -30.35 25.85 22.19
N VAL A 252 -29.13 25.47 22.56
CA VAL A 252 -28.40 26.07 23.67
C VAL A 252 -28.02 27.52 23.35
N ALA A 253 -27.62 27.80 22.11
CA ALA A 253 -27.33 29.16 21.67
C ALA A 253 -28.58 30.06 21.74
N ALA A 254 -29.75 29.54 21.37
CA ALA A 254 -31.02 30.26 21.52
C ALA A 254 -31.39 30.52 22.99
N GLN A 255 -31.21 29.54 23.87
CA GLN A 255 -31.42 29.71 25.32
C GLN A 255 -30.49 30.77 25.92
N LEU A 256 -29.21 30.75 25.54
CA LEU A 256 -28.25 31.77 25.98
C LEU A 256 -28.61 33.17 25.49
N ALA A 257 -29.11 33.29 24.26
CA ALA A 257 -29.59 34.57 23.74
C ALA A 257 -30.81 35.07 24.53
N GLN A 258 -31.76 34.19 24.86
CA GLN A 258 -32.92 34.54 25.68
C GLN A 258 -32.51 34.97 27.09
N MET A 259 -31.64 34.22 27.78
CA MET A 259 -31.19 34.61 29.12
C MET A 259 -30.45 35.95 29.13
N ARG A 260 -29.67 36.25 28.08
CA ARG A 260 -29.00 37.55 27.94
C ARG A 260 -30.00 38.69 27.80
N GLU A 261 -31.05 38.48 27.02
CA GLU A 261 -32.13 39.46 26.86
C GLU A 261 -32.89 39.67 28.18
N GLU A 262 -33.22 38.60 28.91
CA GLU A 262 -33.87 38.70 30.22
C GLU A 262 -33.00 39.45 31.24
N LEU A 263 -31.68 39.21 31.24
CA LEU A 263 -30.75 39.94 32.09
C LEU A 263 -30.67 41.42 31.71
N ALA A 264 -30.60 41.74 30.40
CA ALA A 264 -30.60 43.12 29.93
C ALA A 264 -31.89 43.87 30.32
N GLN A 265 -33.04 43.22 30.21
CA GLN A 265 -34.32 43.80 30.63
C GLN A 265 -34.37 44.05 32.14
N ARG A 266 -33.85 43.12 32.95
CA ARG A 266 -33.74 43.30 34.41
C ARG A 266 -32.81 44.45 34.78
N GLU A 267 -31.66 44.55 34.12
CA GLU A 267 -30.72 45.66 34.32
C GLU A 267 -31.35 47.02 33.97
N GLN A 268 -32.08 47.11 32.85
CA GLN A 268 -32.82 48.31 32.49
C GLN A 268 -33.89 48.65 33.54
N HIS A 269 -34.66 47.66 34.00
CA HIS A 269 -35.66 47.86 35.04
C HIS A 269 -35.05 48.39 36.34
N PHE A 270 -33.93 47.81 36.80
CA PHE A 270 -33.23 48.32 37.98
C PHE A 270 -32.69 49.73 37.77
N THR A 271 -32.16 50.04 36.58
CA THR A 271 -31.69 51.39 36.25
C THR A 271 -32.83 52.40 36.35
N VAL A 272 -34.01 52.08 35.80
CA VAL A 272 -35.20 52.93 35.92
C VAL A 272 -35.62 53.10 37.38
N GLN A 273 -35.68 52.02 38.17
CA GLN A 273 -36.02 52.10 39.59
C GLN A 273 -35.03 52.97 40.39
N LEU A 274 -33.72 52.84 40.15
CA LEU A 274 -32.70 53.65 40.79
C LEU A 274 -32.87 55.13 40.43
N THR A 275 -33.13 55.44 39.16
CA THR A 275 -33.37 56.82 38.73
C THR A 275 -34.62 57.41 39.38
N GLU A 276 -35.70 56.63 39.52
CA GLU A 276 -36.92 57.07 40.20
C GLU A 276 -36.67 57.34 41.69
N LEU A 277 -35.95 56.45 42.37
CA LEU A 277 -35.56 56.65 43.78
C LEU A 277 -34.68 57.88 43.96
N GLN A 278 -33.75 58.13 43.05
CA GLN A 278 -32.90 59.31 43.07
C GLN A 278 -33.70 60.60 42.90
N VAL A 279 -34.67 60.63 41.98
CA VAL A 279 -35.58 61.78 41.82
C VAL A 279 -36.41 62.00 43.09
N ARG A 280 -36.96 60.93 43.69
CA ARG A 280 -37.72 61.04 44.95
C ARG A 280 -36.86 61.56 46.11
N LEU A 281 -35.59 61.14 46.17
CA LEU A 281 -34.64 61.63 47.16
C LEU A 281 -34.37 63.12 46.96
N GLN A 282 -34.06 63.54 45.72
CA GLN A 282 -33.85 64.94 45.36
C GLN A 282 -35.06 65.82 45.71
N ASP A 283 -36.28 65.34 45.44
CA ASP A 283 -37.51 66.04 45.80
C ASP A 283 -37.70 66.15 47.31
N ALA A 284 -37.33 65.12 48.07
CA ALA A 284 -37.38 65.15 49.53
C ALA A 284 -36.36 66.13 50.10
N GLU A 285 -35.13 66.17 49.59
CA GLU A 285 -34.10 67.14 49.93
C GLU A 285 -34.57 68.57 49.62
N ASN A 286 -35.11 68.79 48.42
CA ASN A 286 -35.68 70.08 48.02
C ASN A 286 -36.82 70.52 48.95
N ARG A 287 -37.67 69.60 49.40
CA ARG A 287 -38.72 69.90 50.40
C ARG A 287 -38.12 70.26 51.75
N ALA A 288 -37.14 69.50 52.24
CA ALA A 288 -36.46 69.77 53.51
C ALA A 288 -35.83 71.17 53.50
N ASN A 289 -35.10 71.52 52.43
CA ASN A 289 -34.50 72.85 52.26
C ASN A 289 -35.54 73.98 52.26
N ARG A 290 -36.72 73.76 51.65
CA ARG A 290 -37.82 74.75 51.71
C ARG A 290 -38.35 74.94 53.12
N TYR A 291 -38.53 73.86 53.87
CA TYR A 291 -38.99 73.95 55.26
C TYR A 291 -37.95 74.64 56.16
N GLU A 292 -36.66 74.33 55.99
CA GLU A 292 -35.58 74.98 56.72
C GLU A 292 -35.55 76.50 56.44
N ASN A 293 -35.63 76.90 55.17
CA ASN A 293 -35.69 78.31 54.79
C ASN A 293 -36.93 79.02 55.36
N ALA A 294 -38.11 78.40 55.27
CA ALA A 294 -39.34 78.96 55.83
C ALA A 294 -39.26 79.10 57.36
N TRP A 295 -38.67 78.12 58.05
CA TRP A 295 -38.43 78.18 59.48
C TRP A 295 -37.48 79.32 59.85
N LEU A 296 -36.38 79.50 59.12
CA LEU A 296 -35.45 80.62 59.31
C LEU A 296 -36.12 81.98 59.06
N GLU A 297 -37.02 82.09 58.09
CA GLU A 297 -37.81 83.31 57.86
C GLU A 297 -38.76 83.61 59.01
N LEU A 298 -39.47 82.61 59.52
CA LEU A 298 -40.34 82.73 60.70
C LEU A 298 -39.54 83.20 61.93
N GLU A 299 -38.35 82.62 62.15
CA GLU A 299 -37.48 82.98 63.27
C GLU A 299 -36.96 84.42 63.13
N ARG A 300 -36.54 84.82 61.91
CA ARG A 300 -36.17 86.21 61.61
C ARG A 300 -37.33 87.18 61.84
N MET A 301 -38.56 86.80 61.50
CA MET A 301 -39.75 87.63 61.75
C MET A 301 -40.09 87.74 63.24
N ARG A 302 -39.90 86.66 64.01
CA ARG A 302 -40.04 86.67 65.46
C ARG A 302 -39.04 87.62 66.11
N LEU A 303 -37.75 87.47 65.80
CA LEU A 303 -36.68 88.32 66.35
C LEU A 303 -36.88 89.80 66.00
N ARG A 304 -37.34 90.12 64.78
CA ARG A 304 -37.67 91.51 64.42
C ARG A 304 -38.76 92.11 65.31
N ARG A 305 -39.82 91.34 65.57
CA ARG A 305 -40.91 91.79 66.46
C ARG A 305 -40.43 91.98 67.90
N GLU A 306 -39.60 91.08 68.41
CA GLU A 306 -38.99 91.22 69.75
C GLU A 306 -38.16 92.51 69.85
N ILE A 307 -37.29 92.79 68.86
CA ILE A 307 -36.50 94.03 68.80
C ILE A 307 -37.39 95.29 68.68
N GLU A 308 -38.47 95.23 67.89
CA GLU A 308 -39.41 96.36 67.77
C GLU A 308 -40.18 96.61 69.07
N GLN A 309 -40.57 95.57 69.80
CA GLN A 309 -41.21 95.69 71.12
C GLN A 309 -40.26 96.34 72.14
N GLU A 310 -38.99 95.90 72.19
CA GLU A 310 -37.96 96.52 73.04
C GLU A 310 -37.78 98.02 72.71
N LYS A 311 -37.75 98.38 71.42
CA LYS A 311 -37.64 99.79 70.99
C LYS A 311 -38.84 100.65 71.37
N MET A 312 -40.05 100.06 71.44
CA MET A 312 -41.28 100.78 71.80
C MET A 312 -41.51 100.90 73.31
N GLY A 313 -40.62 100.38 74.16
CA GLY A 313 -40.73 100.49 75.62
C GLY A 313 -41.94 99.75 76.21
N LEU A 314 -42.46 98.75 75.51
CA LEU A 314 -43.55 97.89 75.96
C LEU A 314 -42.95 96.74 76.78
N ASP A 315 -43.09 96.80 78.10
CA ASP A 315 -42.70 95.70 78.99
C ASP A 315 -43.45 94.41 78.61
N PRO A 316 -42.77 93.24 78.54
CA PRO A 316 -43.39 92.00 78.07
C PRO A 316 -44.49 91.55 79.04
N ALA A 317 -45.72 91.45 78.52
CA ALA A 317 -46.87 90.96 79.28
C ALA A 317 -46.63 89.53 79.79
N GLU A 318 -46.74 89.36 81.11
CA GLU A 318 -46.66 88.09 81.84
C GLU A 318 -47.60 87.03 81.22
N PRO A 319 -47.13 85.80 80.92
CA PRO A 319 -47.98 84.76 80.36
C PRO A 319 -48.97 84.21 81.39
N ALA A 320 -50.26 84.31 81.06
CA ALA A 320 -51.37 83.76 81.84
C ALA A 320 -51.26 82.24 82.05
N PRO A 321 -51.74 81.69 83.19
CA PRO A 321 -51.49 80.31 83.58
C PRO A 321 -52.20 79.27 82.69
N SER A 322 -51.39 78.28 82.33
CA SER A 322 -51.69 76.99 81.71
C SER A 322 -53.02 76.36 82.18
N GLY A 323 -54.01 76.37 81.28
CA GLY A 323 -55.23 75.60 81.40
C GLY A 323 -55.03 74.16 80.91
N ALA A 324 -55.00 73.23 81.85
CA ALA A 324 -54.99 71.80 81.62
C ALA A 324 -56.16 71.33 80.73
N GLY A 325 -55.85 70.58 79.68
CA GLY A 325 -56.82 69.89 78.82
C GLY A 325 -56.42 68.45 78.59
N LYS A 326 -56.93 67.55 79.44
CA LYS A 326 -56.99 66.09 79.24
C LYS A 326 -57.87 65.76 78.02
N GLN A 327 -57.55 64.64 77.35
CA GLN A 327 -58.35 63.73 76.49
C GLN A 327 -57.67 63.52 75.13
N ARG A 328 -57.55 62.32 74.55
CA ARG A 328 -57.82 60.94 74.97
C ARG A 328 -57.02 60.03 74.03
#